data_AF-A0A5C7RLJ4-F1
#
_entry.id   AF-A0A5C7RLJ4-F1
#
_cell.length_a   1.000
_cell.length_b   1.000
_cell.length_c   1.000
_cell.angle_alpha   90.00
_cell.angle_beta   90.00
_cell.angle_gamma   90.00
#
_symmetry.space_group_name_H-M   'P 1'
#
loop_
_entity.id
_entity.type
_entity.pdbx_description
1 polymer ?
#
loop_
_entity_poly.entity_id
_entity_poly.type
_entity_poly.pdbx_seq_one_letter_code
_entity_poly.pdbx_strand_id
1 'polypeptide(L)' 'MTDLLGVASVLLLLAGVTALTIGTARYFFPMLEQFFPESFKKPLSLQYGSYYFLAGLVCLLII' A
#
# COMPACT_ATOMS: atom_id res chain seq x y z
N MET A 1 -14.33 14.32 -13.78
CA MET A 1 -14.04 14.10 -12.34
C MET A 1 -13.99 12.61 -12.00
N THR A 2 -14.93 11.82 -12.50
CA THR A 2 -14.96 10.34 -12.43
C THR A 2 -13.67 9.68 -12.94
N ASP A 3 -13.13 10.14 -14.08
CA ASP A 3 -11.87 9.58 -14.61
C ASP A 3 -10.67 9.79 -13.69
N LEU A 4 -10.61 10.95 -13.03
CA LEU A 4 -9.52 11.28 -12.10
C LEU A 4 -9.59 10.40 -10.84
N LEU A 5 -10.80 10.15 -10.34
CA LEU A 5 -11.04 9.22 -9.24
C LEU A 5 -10.73 7.77 -9.66
N GLY A 6 -11.03 7.39 -10.90
CA GLY A 6 -10.68 6.09 -11.48
C GLY A 6 -9.17 5.86 -11.50
N VAL A 7 -8.41 6.85 -11.96
CA VAL A 7 -6.95 6.76 -11.95
C VAL A 7 -6.40 6.73 -10.52
N ALA A 8 -6.93 7.56 -9.62
CA ALA A 8 -6.48 7.61 -8.22
C ALA A 8 -6.76 6.30 -7.47
N SER A 9 -7.92 5.67 -7.70
CA SER A 9 -8.27 4.38 -7.08
C SER A 9 -7.34 3.25 -7.54
N VAL A 10 -7.03 3.18 -8.84
CA VAL A 10 -6.08 2.20 -9.38
C VAL A 10 -4.67 2.40 -8.81
N LEU A 11 -4.21 3.65 -8.70
CA LEU A 11 -2.92 3.97 -8.09
C LEU A 11 -2.87 3.59 -6.60
N LEU A 12 -3.95 3.83 -5.86
CA LEU A 12 -4.06 3.43 -4.45
C LEU A 12 -4.06 1.91 -4.27
N LEU A 13 -4.74 1.18 -5.16
CA LEU A 13 -4.72 -0.29 -5.15
C LEU A 13 -3.31 -0.82 -5.43
N LEU A 14 -2.61 -0.29 -6.44
CA LEU A 14 -1.23 -0.66 -6.75
C LEU A 14 -0.29 -0.36 -5.58
N ALA A 15 -0.42 0.82 -4.97
CA ALA A 15 0.37 1.19 -3.79
C ALA A 15 0.08 0.26 -2.60
N GLY A 16 -1.19 -0.08 -2.37
CA GLY A 16 -1.61 -1.03 -1.33
C GLY A 16 -1.04 -2.43 -1.54
N VAL A 17 -1.17 -3.00 -2.75
CA VAL A 17 -0.61 -4.32 -3.09
C VAL A 17 0.92 -4.33 -2.91
N THR A 18 1.60 -3.26 -3.32
CA THR A 18 3.06 -3.15 -3.19
C THR A 18 3.46 -3.09 -1.72
N ALA A 19 2.81 -2.24 -0.91
CA ALA A 19 3.08 -2.11 0.51
C ALA A 19 2.73 -3.40 1.29
N LEU A 20 1.68 -4.11 0.92
CA LEU A 20 1.34 -5.42 1.49
C LEU A 20 2.38 -6.49 1.16
N THR A 21 2.86 -6.51 -0.09
CA THR A 21 3.91 -7.45 -0.51
C THR A 21 5.20 -7.21 0.27
N ILE A 22 5.61 -5.93 0.40
CA ILE A 22 6.81 -5.55 1.14
C ILE A 22 6.63 -5.79 2.64
N GLY A 23 5.48 -5.45 3.22
CA GLY A 23 5.16 -5.70 4.62
C GLY A 23 5.18 -7.19 4.95
N THR A 24 4.63 -8.02 4.07
CA THR A 24 4.66 -9.49 4.19
C THR A 24 6.09 -10.02 4.09
N ALA A 25 6.87 -9.56 3.11
CA ALA A 25 8.27 -9.95 2.97
C ALA A 25 9.09 -9.58 4.21
N ARG A 26 8.87 -8.39 4.79
CA ARG A 26 9.53 -7.96 6.03
C ARG A 26 9.13 -8.79 7.25
N TYR A 27 7.88 -9.26 7.29
CA TYR A 27 7.40 -10.14 8.37
C TYR A 27 8.08 -11.52 8.32
N PHE A 28 8.20 -12.12 7.13
CA PHE A 28 8.83 -13.44 6.97
C PHE A 28 10.37 -13.40 6.93
N PHE A 29 10.97 -12.30 6.51
CA PHE A 29 12.42 -12.12 6.40
C PHE A 29 12.88 -10.87 7.18
N PRO A 30 13.05 -10.97 8.50
CA PRO A 30 13.46 -9.84 9.36
C PRO A 30 14.80 -9.22 8.95
N MET A 31 15.69 -10.00 8.32
CA MET A 31 16.96 -9.51 7.77
C MET A 31 16.78 -8.39 6.74
N LEU A 32 15.62 -8.28 6.09
CA LEU A 32 15.36 -7.20 5.13
C LEU A 32 15.21 -5.83 5.81
N GLU A 33 14.90 -5.79 7.10
CA GLU A 33 14.59 -4.56 7.83
C GLU A 33 15.75 -3.56 7.89
N GLN A 34 16.99 -4.05 7.85
CA GLN A 34 18.20 -3.22 7.83
C GLN A 34 18.38 -2.42 6.52
N PHE A 35 17.73 -2.84 5.43
CA PHE A 35 17.81 -2.16 4.14
C PHE A 35 16.75 -1.06 3.96
N PHE A 36 15.77 -0.97 4.87
CA PHE A 36 14.71 0.03 4.80
C PHE A 36 15.04 1.24 5.69
N PRO A 37 15.06 2.46 5.14
CA PRO A 37 15.18 3.67 5.95
C PRO A 37 14.00 3.80 6.93
N GLU A 38 14.25 4.34 8.11
CA GLU A 38 13.24 4.47 9.18
C GLU A 38 11.95 5.17 8.73
N SER A 39 12.08 6.19 7.87
CA SER A 39 10.94 6.93 7.29
C SER A 39 9.99 6.05 6.48
N PHE A 40 10.52 4.98 5.87
CA PHE A 40 9.79 4.08 4.99
C PHE A 40 9.20 2.87 5.72
N LYS A 41 9.70 2.54 6.91
CA LYS A 41 9.25 1.36 7.66
C LYS A 41 7.76 1.42 8.02
N LYS A 42 7.26 2.60 8.34
CA LYS A 42 5.86 2.83 8.71
C LYS A 42 4.89 2.78 7.51
N PRO A 43 5.10 3.55 6.42
CA PRO A 43 4.21 3.51 5.26
C PRO A 43 4.26 2.16 4.50
N LEU A 44 5.40 1.46 4.52
CA LEU A 44 5.55 0.11 3.92
C LEU A 44 5.29 -1.01 4.92
N SER A 45 4.58 -0.73 6.01
CA SER A 45 4.11 -1.76 6.93
C SER A 45 2.85 -2.41 6.40
N LEU A 46 2.61 -3.64 6.86
CA LEU A 46 1.44 -4.43 6.49
C LEU A 46 0.13 -3.71 6.85
N GLN A 47 0.09 -3.01 8.00
CA GLN A 47 -1.06 -2.21 8.42
C GLN A 47 -1.37 -1.07 7.43
N TYR A 48 -0.36 -0.28 7.06
CA TYR A 48 -0.54 0.84 6.14
C TYR A 48 -0.87 0.38 4.72
N GLY A 49 -0.27 -0.72 4.26
CA GLY A 49 -0.63 -1.38 3.00
C GLY A 49 -2.11 -1.73 2.92
N SER A 50 -2.68 -2.29 4.01
CA SER A 50 -4.11 -2.58 4.10
C SER A 50 -4.98 -1.32 3.99
N TYR A 51 -4.54 -0.19 4.57
CA TYR A 51 -5.26 1.08 4.47
C TYR A 51 -5.24 1.65 3.05
N TYR A 52 -4.10 1.61 2.35
CA TYR A 52 -4.03 2.06 0.95
C TYR A 52 -4.91 1.19 0.05
N PHE A 53 -4.91 -0.12 0.27
CA PHE A 53 -5.74 -1.06 -0.48
C PHE A 53 -7.23 -0.82 -0.24
N LEU A 54 -7.65 -0.66 1.02
CA LEU A 54 -9.03 -0.31 1.38
C LEU A 54 -9.45 1.03 0.79
N ALA A 55 -8.61 2.06 0.88
CA ALA A 55 -8.90 3.37 0.30
C ALA A 55 -9.08 3.30 -1.22
N GLY A 56 -8.25 2.49 -1.90
CA GLY A 56 -8.38 2.23 -3.34
C GLY A 56 -9.69 1.52 -3.69
N LEU A 57 -10.07 0.49 -2.95
CA LEU A 57 -11.35 -0.22 -3.13
C LEU A 57 -12.55 0.70 -2.90
N VAL A 58 -12.53 1.50 -1.84
CA VAL A 58 -13.61 2.44 -1.53
C VAL A 58 -13.74 3.49 -2.62
N CYS A 59 -12.62 4.06 -3.10
CA CYS A 59 -12.68 4.99 -4.22
C CYS A 59 -13.25 4.34 -5.49
N LEU A 60 -12.90 3.08 -5.75
CA LEU A 60 -13.40 2.34 -6.92
C LEU A 60 -14.91 2.08 -6.83
N LEU A 61 -15.44 1.80 -5.64
CA LEU A 61 -16.87 1.58 -5.41
C LEU A 61 -17.72 2.86 -5.49
N ILE A 62 -17.11 4.03 -5.34
CA ILE A 62 -17.80 5.34 -5.37
C ILE A 62 -17.91 5.91 -6.80
N ILE A 63 -17.09 5.42 -7.73
CA ILE A 63 -17.07 5.82 -9.14
C ILE A 63 -18.20 5.13 -9.90
#